data_AF-A0A1A9GBR1-F1
#
_entry.id   AF-A0A1A9GBR1-F1
#
_cell.length_a   1.000
_cell.length_b   1.000
_cell.length_c   1.000
_cell.angle_alpha   90.00
_cell.angle_beta   90.00
_cell.angle_gamma   90.00
#
_symmetry.space_group_name_H-M   'P 1'
#
loop_
_entity.id
_entity.type
_entity.pdbx_description
1 polymer ?
#
loop_
_entity_poly.entity_id
_entity_poly.type
_entity_poly.pdbx_seq_one_letter_code
_entity_poly.pdbx_strand_id
1 'polypeptide(L)' 'MSYAIKCRVAGTKTWSFLSNRGSNRLRVHAIRFATAEKAQALIDNNSEENPEWEWKVVDLTTGRTIRARNGGSDAGN' A
#
# COMPACT_ATOMS: atom_id res chain seq x y z
N MET A 1 -2.12 -16.88 1.73
CA MET A 1 -1.96 -15.65 0.91
C MET A 1 -1.41 -14.55 1.79
N SER A 2 -0.58 -13.65 1.24
CA SER A 2 0.02 -12.55 2.00
C SER A 2 -0.21 -11.23 1.27
N TYR A 3 -0.76 -10.25 1.98
CA TYR A 3 -1.04 -8.92 1.45
C TYR A 3 -0.10 -7.90 2.06
N ALA A 4 0.16 -6.80 1.36
CA ALA A 4 0.89 -5.66 1.89
C ALA A 4 0.26 -4.35 1.42
N ILE A 5 0.72 -3.26 2.01
CA ILE A 5 0.31 -1.92 1.63
C ILE A 5 1.48 -1.26 0.93
N LYS A 6 1.18 -0.63 -0.21
CA LYS A 6 2.05 0.37 -0.80
C LYS A 6 1.45 1.75 -0.55
N CYS A 7 2.33 2.71 -0.28
CA CYS A 7 1.99 4.09 -0.01
C CYS A 7 2.97 5.03 -0.71
N ARG A 8 2.50 6.25 -0.97
CA ARG A 8 3.31 7.35 -1.49
C ARG A 8 2.64 8.69 -1.16
N VAL A 9 3.40 9.77 -1.17
CA VAL A 9 2.82 11.12 -1.17
C VAL A 9 2.23 11.40 -2.56
N ALA A 10 1.05 12.02 -2.61
CA ALA A 10 0.37 12.35 -3.85
C ALA A 10 1.28 13.17 -4.78
N GLY A 11 1.26 12.82 -6.07
CA GLY A 11 2.11 13.44 -7.09
C GLY A 11 3.55 12.90 -7.15
N THR A 12 3.96 12.05 -6.20
CA THR A 12 5.24 11.33 -6.33
C THR A 12 5.10 10.12 -7.26
N LYS A 13 6.15 9.84 -8.05
CA LYS A 13 6.11 8.72 -9.00
C LYS A 13 6.29 7.37 -8.32
N THR A 14 7.02 7.33 -7.21
CA THR A 14 7.49 6.08 -6.62
C THR A 14 6.58 5.60 -5.50
N TRP A 15 6.20 4.33 -5.57
CA TRP A 15 5.52 3.64 -4.48
C TRP A 15 6.53 2.95 -3.55
N SER A 16 6.30 3.05 -2.25
CA SER A 16 7.04 2.34 -1.22
C SER A 16 6.12 1.38 -0.48
N PHE A 17 6.66 0.32 0.10
CA PHE A 17 5.91 -0.55 1.01
C PHE A 17 5.83 0.09 2.39
N LEU A 18 4.68 -0.06 3.05
CA LEU A 18 4.54 0.26 4.45
C LEU A 18 5.30 -0.76 5.31
N SER A 19 6.09 -0.27 6.26
CA SER A 19 6.93 -1.03 7.19
C SER A 19 6.72 -0.53 8.63
N ASN A 20 7.15 -1.30 9.62
CA ASN A 20 7.04 -0.89 11.04
C ASN A 20 7.86 0.37 11.39
N ARG A 21 8.77 0.81 10.51
CA ARG A 21 9.62 1.99 10.73
C ARG A 21 9.28 3.14 9.77
N GLY A 22 8.10 3.11 9.13
CA GLY A 22 7.70 4.07 8.09
C GLY A 22 7.59 3.40 6.73
N SER A 23 8.05 4.04 5.65
CA SER A 23 7.98 3.49 4.29
C SER A 23 9.36 2.99 3.80
N ASN A 24 9.37 1.88 3.06
CA ASN A 24 10.59 1.28 2.52
C ASN A 24 10.35 0.72 1.11
N ARG A 25 11.32 0.82 0.20
CA ARG A 25 11.20 0.31 -1.18
C ARG A 25 11.25 -1.22 -1.26
N LEU A 26 11.85 -1.88 -0.28
CA LEU A 26 12.06 -3.32 -0.31
C LEU A 26 10.86 -4.08 0.28
N ARG A 27 10.32 -4.99 -0.53
CA ARG A 27 9.20 -5.87 -0.15
C ARG A 27 9.49 -6.74 1.08
N VAL A 28 10.74 -7.09 1.34
CA VAL A 28 11.13 -7.92 2.49
C VAL A 28 10.80 -7.25 3.84
N HIS A 29 10.76 -5.92 3.87
CA HIS A 29 10.42 -5.13 5.07
C HIS A 29 8.93 -4.75 5.15
N ALA A 30 8.13 -5.15 4.16
CA ALA A 30 6.72 -4.83 4.14
C ALA A 30 5.98 -5.51 5.29
N ILE A 31 5.08 -4.77 5.95
CA ILE A 31 4.11 -5.37 6.86
C ILE A 31 3.23 -6.32 6.05
N ARG A 32 3.07 -7.53 6.57
CA ARG A 32 2.30 -8.59 5.91
C ARG A 32 0.98 -8.81 6.63
N PHE A 33 -0.09 -8.86 5.85
CA PHE A 33 -1.44 -9.11 6.31
C PHE A 33 -1.93 -10.45 5.78
N ALA A 34 -2.71 -11.16 6.60
CA ALA A 34 -3.33 -12.42 6.21
C ALA A 34 -4.46 -12.22 5.18
N THR A 35 -5.13 -11.06 5.21
CA THR A 35 -6.26 -10.72 4.34
C THR A 35 -6.16 -9.29 3.83
N ALA A 36 -6.81 -8.98 2.71
CA ALA A 36 -6.82 -7.64 2.12
C ALA A 36 -7.60 -6.64 2.98
N GLU A 37 -8.61 -7.11 3.70
CA GLU A 37 -9.47 -6.35 4.60
C GLU A 37 -8.70 -5.82 5.80
N LYS A 38 -7.79 -6.62 6.37
CA LYS A 38 -6.90 -6.17 7.45
C LYS A 38 -5.93 -5.09 6.98
N ALA A 39 -5.42 -5.23 5.74
CA ALA A 39 -4.58 -4.20 5.14
C ALA A 39 -5.39 -2.91 4.88
N GLN A 40 -6.61 -3.03 4.39
CA GLN A 40 -7.49 -1.89 4.13
C GLN A 40 -7.87 -1.15 5.42
N ALA A 41 -8.21 -1.87 6.49
CA ALA A 41 -8.52 -1.25 7.77
C ALA A 41 -7.35 -0.40 8.31
N LEU A 42 -6.10 -0.83 8.11
CA LEU A 42 -4.94 -0.01 8.48
C LEU A 42 -4.84 1.25 7.63
N ILE A 43 -5.07 1.15 6.31
CA ILE A 43 -5.12 2.32 5.42
C ILE A 43 -6.19 3.28 5.92
N ASP A 44 -7.39 2.80 6.22
CA ASP A 44 -8.51 3.65 6.60
C ASP A 44 -8.18 4.45 7.86
N ASN A 45 -7.62 3.79 8.88
CA ASN A 45 -7.17 4.45 10.12
C ASN A 45 -6.05 5.49 9.90
N ASN A 46 -5.14 5.27 8.95
CA ASN A 46 -4.00 6.18 8.73
C ASN A 46 -4.31 7.28 7.72
N SER A 47 -5.29 7.06 6.83
CA SER A 47 -5.59 7.95 5.72
C SER A 47 -6.21 9.28 6.17
N GLU A 48 -6.90 9.29 7.30
CA GLU A 48 -7.48 10.51 7.87
C GLU A 48 -6.39 11.46 8.38
N GLU A 49 -5.32 10.91 8.96
CA GLU A 49 -4.18 11.67 9.46
C GLU A 49 -3.19 12.06 8.34
N ASN A 50 -3.26 11.39 7.18
CA ASN A 50 -2.34 11.57 6.06
C ASN A 50 -3.12 11.77 4.74
N PRO A 51 -3.90 12.85 4.61
CA PRO A 51 -4.80 13.06 3.47
C PRO A 51 -4.05 13.26 2.14
N GLU A 52 -2.80 13.71 2.21
CA GLU A 52 -1.92 13.91 1.05
C GLU A 52 -1.27 12.60 0.54
N TRP A 53 -1.54 11.46 1.17
CA TRP A 53 -0.96 10.18 0.77
C TRP A 53 -1.94 9.35 -0.08
N GLU A 54 -1.37 8.67 -1.06
CA GLU A 54 -2.05 7.64 -1.85
C GLU A 54 -1.68 6.26 -1.33
N TRP A 55 -2.66 5.36 -1.30
CA TRP A 55 -2.53 4.04 -0.67
C TRP A 55 -3.10 2.95 -1.56
N LYS A 56 -2.47 1.77 -1.55
CA LYS A 56 -3.01 0.59 -2.22
C LYS A 56 -2.64 -0.71 -1.52
N VAL A 57 -3.57 -1.65 -1.53
CA VAL A 57 -3.36 -3.03 -1.08
C VAL A 57 -2.86 -3.86 -2.25
N VAL A 58 -1.77 -4.60 -2.04
CA VAL A 58 -1.20 -5.52 -3.01
C VAL A 58 -1.20 -6.95 -2.48
N ASP A 59 -1.58 -7.89 -3.32
CA ASP A 59 -1.37 -9.32 -3.06
C ASP A 59 0.07 -9.66 -3.43
N LEU A 60 0.83 -10.11 -2.45
CA LEU A 60 2.23 -10.47 -2.62
C LEU A 60 2.39 -11.80 -3.38
N THR A 61 1.37 -12.63 -3.41
CA THR A 61 1.37 -13.93 -4.11
C THR A 61 1.28 -13.71 -5.62
N THR A 62 0.31 -12.89 -6.05
CA THR A 62 0.05 -12.62 -7.47
C THR A 62 0.73 -11.36 -7.99
N GLY A 63 1.23 -10.50 -7.11
CA GLY A 63 1.79 -9.19 -7.44
C GLY A 63 0.75 -8.13 -7.80
N ARG A 64 -0.54 -8.47 -7.79
CA ARG A 64 -1.62 -7.58 -8.24
C ARG A 64 -2.06 -6.61 -7.16
N THR A 65 -2.46 -5.41 -7.59
CA THR A 65 -3.19 -4.47 -6.72
C THR A 65 -4.65 -4.92 -6.61
N ILE A 66 -5.14 -5.03 -5.38
CA ILE A 66 -6.49 -5.55 -5.08
C ILE A 66 -7.44 -4.39 -4.73
N ARG A 67 -6.93 -3.34 -4.07
CA ARG A 67 -7.69 -2.13 -3.69
C ARG A 67 -6.78 -0.90 -3.71
N ALA A 68 -7.30 0.25 -4.11
CA ALA A 68 -6.60 1.53 -4.07
C ALA A 68 -7.51 2.62 -3.50
N ARG A 69 -6.97 3.51 -2.66
CA ARG A 69 -7.64 4.71 -2.16
C ARG A 69 -6.83 5.92 -2.62
N ASN A 70 -7.48 6.84 -3.33
CA ASN A 70 -6.94 8.08 -3.90
C ASN A 70 -5.78 7.96 -4.93
N GLY A 71 -5.46 6.77 -5.44
CA GLY A 71 -4.42 6.62 -6.46
C GLY A 71 -4.88 5.88 -7.70
N GLY A 72 -4.83 6.59 -8.83
CA GLY A 72 -5.20 6.09 -10.15
C GLY A 72 -4.37 4.89 -10.59
N SER A 73 -5.00 4.11 -11.48
CA SER A 73 -4.54 2.85 -12.06
C SER A 73 -3.02 2.78 -12.25
N ASP A 74 -2.44 1.69 -11.77
CA ASP A 74 -1.08 1.25 -12.11
C ASP A 74 -1.06 1.06 -13.64
N ALA A 75 -0.70 2.12 -14.37
CA ALA A 75 -0.46 2.05 -15.80
C ALA A 75 0.82 1.24 -15.97
N GLY A 76 0.64 -0.06 -16.17
CA GLY A 76 1.69 -0.95 -16.61
C GLY A 76 2.23 -0.47 -17.95
N ASN A 77 3.54 -0.28 -17.99
CA ASN A 77 4.35 -0.45 -19.18
C ASN A 77 5.70 -1.03 -18.75
#